data_AF-A0A2M6YSE5-F1
#
_entry.id   AF-A0A2M6YSE5-F1
#
_cell.length_a   1.000
_cell.length_b   1.000
_cell.length_c   1.000
_cell.angle_alpha   90.00
_cell.angle_beta   90.00
_cell.angle_gamma   90.00
#
_symmetry.space_group_name_H-M   'P 1'
#
loop_
_entity.id
_entity.type
_entity.pdbx_description
1 polymer ?
#
loop_
_entity_poly.entity_id
_entity_poly.type
_entity_poly.pdbx_seq_one_letter_code
_entity_poly.pdbx_strand_id
1 'polypeptide(L)'
;MLTIICGEDSVESRRYLTDQQRLLKEKDFEIVNLDYHQVLDLDETGSSESSLFTSKRAYFTQSLNKKIFKKMSERNGKKIQAIISSKEIHVFDWEEETSSRVLKSIKGIIIKEFKPDKNIFKLLDSCYPGNLKTFIDTLNTLSESTEDIFIFIMLARHMRNILITKTGEKIPKLMSWQISKLLNQAKYWKLENLINFYQGLHRIDVNSKTNGTPFTVKKSLDILACYYLK
;
A
#
# COMPACT_ATOMS: atom_id res chain seq x y z
N MET A 1 13.35 -22.04 6.10
CA MET A 1 13.07 -20.87 5.26
C MET A 1 11.96 -20.03 5.89
N LEU A 2 12.21 -18.74 6.14
CA LEU A 2 11.25 -17.81 6.73
C LEU A 2 10.85 -16.74 5.70
N THR A 3 9.55 -16.66 5.39
CA THR A 3 8.96 -15.63 4.53
C THR A 3 8.15 -14.66 5.36
N ILE A 4 8.45 -13.37 5.30
CA ILE A 4 7.67 -12.32 5.93
C ILE A 4 6.84 -11.61 4.87
N ILE A 5 5.53 -11.60 5.06
CA ILE A 5 4.52 -10.94 4.25
C ILE A 5 4.13 -9.66 4.98
N CYS A 6 4.49 -8.51 4.43
CA CYS A 6 4.32 -7.23 5.11
C CYS A 6 3.92 -6.14 4.11
N GLY A 7 3.63 -4.93 4.59
CA GLY A 7 3.32 -3.80 3.72
C GLY A 7 2.31 -2.84 4.30
N GLU A 8 2.11 -1.71 3.60
CA GLU A 8 1.07 -0.73 3.94
C GLU A 8 -0.30 -1.15 3.38
N ASP A 9 -0.33 -2.05 2.39
CA ASP A 9 -1.56 -2.67 1.90
C ASP A 9 -1.88 -3.94 2.73
N SER A 10 -2.59 -3.75 3.84
CA SER A 10 -2.98 -4.85 4.73
C SER A 10 -3.95 -5.84 4.06
N VAL A 11 -4.79 -5.35 3.14
CA VAL A 11 -5.78 -6.16 2.44
C VAL A 11 -5.09 -7.08 1.43
N GLU A 12 -4.24 -6.54 0.57
CA GLU A 12 -3.51 -7.33 -0.43
C GLU A 12 -2.51 -8.30 0.21
N SER A 13 -1.79 -7.86 1.24
CA SER A 13 -0.88 -8.73 1.98
C SER A 13 -1.61 -9.89 2.67
N ARG A 14 -2.80 -9.65 3.22
CA ARG A 14 -3.63 -10.69 3.85
C ARG A 14 -4.21 -11.65 2.81
N ARG A 15 -4.65 -11.13 1.66
CA ARG A 15 -5.09 -11.96 0.53
C ARG A 15 -3.97 -12.89 0.07
N TYR A 16 -2.76 -12.36 -0.12
CA TYR A 16 -1.60 -13.15 -0.50
C TYR A 16 -1.28 -14.26 0.50
N LEU A 17 -1.34 -13.99 1.81
CA LEU A 17 -1.16 -15.02 2.85
C LEU A 17 -2.15 -16.18 2.66
N THR A 18 -3.42 -15.84 2.41
CA THR A 18 -4.50 -16.80 2.22
C THR A 18 -4.30 -17.62 0.95
N ASP A 19 -3.84 -16.97 -0.13
CA ASP A 19 -3.48 -17.65 -1.38
C ASP A 19 -2.29 -18.60 -1.20
N GLN A 20 -1.27 -18.23 -0.41
CA GLN A 20 -0.16 -19.15 -0.09
C GLN A 20 -0.63 -20.37 0.69
N GLN A 21 -1.55 -20.20 1.65
CA GLN A 21 -2.14 -21.34 2.37
C GLN A 21 -2.87 -22.29 1.42
N ARG A 22 -3.65 -21.74 0.48
CA ARG A 22 -4.37 -22.51 -0.54
C ARG A 22 -3.41 -23.27 -1.47
N LEU A 23 -2.42 -22.59 -2.02
CA LEU A 23 -1.42 -23.18 -2.93
C LEU A 23 -0.60 -24.29 -2.27
N LEU A 24 -0.28 -24.15 -0.97
CA LEU A 24 0.45 -25.17 -0.24
C LEU A 24 -0.45 -26.37 0.08
N LYS A 25 -1.72 -26.14 0.40
CA LYS A 25 -2.71 -27.20 0.58
C LYS A 25 -2.93 -28.01 -0.70
N GLU A 26 -2.96 -27.36 -1.87
CA GLU A 26 -3.01 -28.02 -3.19
C GLU A 26 -1.76 -28.86 -3.51
N LYS A 27 -0.64 -28.59 -2.83
CA LYS A 27 0.63 -29.33 -2.94
C LYS A 27 0.81 -30.36 -1.83
N ASP A 28 -0.28 -30.77 -1.18
CA ASP A 28 -0.31 -31.74 -0.07
C ASP A 28 0.53 -31.34 1.15
N PHE A 29 0.67 -30.04 1.41
CA PHE A 29 1.21 -29.57 2.69
C PHE A 29 0.13 -29.53 3.77
N GLU A 30 0.50 -29.98 4.97
CA GLU A 30 -0.26 -29.74 6.19
C GLU A 30 -0.03 -28.29 6.66
N ILE A 31 -1.12 -27.53 6.77
CA ILE A 31 -1.09 -26.13 7.19
C ILE A 31 -1.26 -26.05 8.71
N VAL A 32 -0.23 -25.55 9.40
CA VAL A 32 -0.23 -25.40 10.85
C VAL A 32 -0.19 -23.91 11.19
N ASN A 33 -1.22 -23.41 11.86
CA ASN A 33 -1.21 -22.05 12.38
C ASN A 33 -0.61 -22.05 13.80
N LEU A 34 0.38 -21.21 14.03
CA LEU A 34 1.11 -21.08 15.28
C LEU A 34 0.98 -19.65 15.82
N ASP A 35 0.95 -19.55 17.14
CA ASP A 35 1.25 -18.30 17.82
C ASP A 35 2.75 -18.00 17.77
N TYR A 36 3.09 -16.71 17.87
CA TYR A 36 4.46 -16.22 17.73
C TYR A 36 5.46 -16.91 18.69
N HIS A 37 5.06 -17.27 19.92
CA HIS A 37 5.95 -17.97 20.86
C HIS A 37 6.26 -19.39 20.41
N GLN A 38 5.30 -20.10 19.83
CA GLN A 38 5.44 -21.50 19.41
C GLN A 38 6.40 -21.66 18.23
N VAL A 39 6.61 -20.58 17.46
CA VAL A 39 7.60 -20.55 16.37
C VAL A 39 9.01 -20.77 16.91
N LEU A 40 9.30 -20.34 18.14
CA LEU A 40 10.61 -20.56 18.75
C LEU A 40 10.84 -22.02 19.15
N ASP A 41 9.79 -22.83 19.26
CA ASP A 41 9.89 -24.23 19.65
C ASP A 41 9.94 -25.17 18.44
N LEU A 42 10.03 -24.62 17.24
CA LEU A 42 10.31 -25.37 16.01
C LEU A 42 11.78 -25.80 16.01
N ASP A 43 12.02 -27.09 16.23
CA ASP A 43 13.34 -27.71 16.09
C ASP A 43 13.48 -28.40 14.73
N GLU A 44 14.73 -28.57 14.25
CA GLU A 44 15.04 -29.23 12.96
C GLU A 44 14.49 -30.67 12.88
N THR A 45 14.34 -31.34 14.02
CA THR A 45 13.58 -32.58 14.14
C THR A 45 12.08 -32.26 14.14
N GLY A 46 11.45 -32.15 12.98
CA GLY A 46 10.01 -31.93 12.84
C GLY A 46 9.12 -33.10 13.33
N SER A 47 9.36 -33.66 14.52
CA SER A 47 8.87 -35.00 14.90
C SER A 47 8.44 -35.14 16.37
N SER A 48 7.91 -34.12 17.04
CA SER A 48 7.30 -34.36 18.37
C SER A 48 5.86 -34.85 18.28
N GLU A 49 5.26 -34.84 17.09
CA GLU A 49 4.05 -35.58 16.72
C GLU A 49 4.19 -36.00 15.26
N SER A 50 4.91 -37.09 15.01
CA SER A 50 4.96 -37.73 13.71
C SER A 50 3.56 -38.26 13.39
N SER A 51 2.79 -37.47 12.65
CA SER A 51 1.75 -38.04 11.80
C SER A 51 2.43 -39.15 10.99
N LEU A 52 1.93 -40.38 11.11
CA LEU A 52 2.46 -41.56 10.40
C LEU A 52 2.39 -41.41 8.87
N PHE A 53 1.73 -40.35 8.40
CA PHE A 53 1.67 -39.94 7.00
C PHE A 53 2.65 -38.77 6.80
N THR A 54 3.65 -38.95 5.95
CA THR A 54 4.71 -37.99 5.64
C THR A 54 4.17 -36.80 4.83
N SER A 55 3.26 -36.00 5.40
CA SER A 55 2.82 -34.73 4.83
C SER A 55 3.79 -33.63 5.22
N LYS A 56 4.34 -32.93 4.23
CA LYS A 56 5.23 -31.78 4.47
C LYS A 56 4.44 -30.70 5.21
N ARG A 57 5.03 -30.06 6.23
CA ARG A 57 4.33 -29.03 7.03
C ARG A 57 4.72 -27.63 6.60
N ALA A 58 3.74 -26.73 6.57
CA ALA A 58 3.96 -25.30 6.43
C ALA A 58 3.32 -24.55 7.61
N TYR A 59 4.12 -23.71 8.26
CA TYR A 59 3.75 -23.00 9.48
C TYR A 59 3.39 -21.55 9.18
N PHE A 60 2.32 -21.07 9.79
CA PHE A 60 1.81 -19.72 9.59
C PHE A 60 1.68 -19.02 10.95
N THR A 61 2.21 -17.81 11.04
CA THR A 61 2.21 -16.99 12.26
C THR A 61 1.99 -15.53 11.90
N GLN A 62 1.86 -14.67 12.92
CA GLN A 62 1.71 -13.23 12.75
C GLN A 62 2.53 -12.48 13.79
N SER A 63 2.93 -11.25 13.44
CA SER A 63 3.55 -10.28 14.37
C SER A 63 4.89 -10.71 15.01
N LEU A 64 5.69 -11.58 14.37
CA LEU A 64 7.03 -11.93 14.85
C LEU A 64 7.96 -10.71 15.01
N ASN A 65 7.86 -9.72 14.13
CA ASN A 65 8.66 -8.50 14.20
C ASN A 65 8.41 -7.71 15.48
N LYS A 66 7.14 -7.40 15.75
CA LYS A 66 6.75 -6.62 16.94
C LYS A 66 7.06 -7.38 18.24
N LYS A 67 6.88 -8.70 18.24
CA LYS A 67 6.95 -9.52 19.47
C LYS A 67 8.33 -10.12 19.74
N ILE A 68 9.07 -10.49 18.70
CA ILE A 68 10.34 -11.21 18.80
C ILE A 68 11.50 -10.39 18.24
N PHE A 69 11.45 -9.91 16.99
CA PHE A 69 12.62 -9.30 16.37
C PHE A 69 13.04 -7.97 17.01
N LYS A 70 12.07 -7.13 17.43
CA LYS A 70 12.37 -5.90 18.17
C LYS A 70 12.90 -6.12 19.60
N LYS A 71 12.65 -7.30 20.18
CA LYS A 71 13.04 -7.68 21.55
C LYS A 71 13.97 -8.90 21.54
N MET A 72 14.79 -9.02 20.50
CA MET A 72 15.53 -10.23 20.21
C MET A 72 16.63 -10.46 21.26
N SER A 73 16.49 -11.53 22.03
CA SER A 73 17.57 -12.06 22.86
C SER A 73 18.53 -12.91 22.02
N GLU A 74 19.75 -13.12 22.49
CA GLU A 74 20.74 -13.94 21.80
C GLU A 74 20.25 -15.37 21.56
N ARG A 75 19.51 -15.94 22.52
CA ARG A 75 18.89 -17.28 22.41
C ARG A 75 17.85 -17.34 21.30
N ASN A 76 16.96 -16.35 21.22
CA ASN A 76 15.91 -16.30 20.21
C ASN A 76 16.48 -16.05 18.82
N GLY A 77 17.53 -15.24 18.71
CA GLY A 77 18.25 -15.00 17.46
C GLY A 77 18.84 -16.28 16.87
N LYS A 78 19.45 -17.15 17.69
CA LYS A 78 19.99 -18.45 17.25
C LYS A 78 18.90 -19.37 16.71
N LYS A 79 17.76 -19.47 17.39
CA LYS A 79 16.60 -20.27 16.96
C LYS A 79 16.02 -19.80 15.63
N ILE A 80 15.81 -18.49 15.48
CA ILE A 80 15.32 -17.91 14.22
C ILE A 80 16.32 -18.15 13.07
N GLN A 81 17.63 -18.07 13.33
CA GLN A 81 18.63 -18.38 12.30
C GLN A 81 18.63 -19.85 11.87
N ALA A 82 18.38 -20.78 12.80
CA ALA A 82 18.20 -22.20 12.47
C ALA A 82 16.98 -22.39 11.55
N ILE A 83 15.85 -21.74 11.86
CA ILE A 83 14.64 -21.77 11.02
C ILE A 83 14.90 -21.16 9.64
N ILE A 84 15.63 -20.04 9.56
CA ILE A 84 15.99 -19.39 8.29
C ILE A 84 16.84 -20.34 7.44
N SER A 85 17.82 -21.01 8.04
CA SER A 85 18.79 -21.87 7.36
C SER A 85 18.23 -23.24 6.97
N SER A 86 17.20 -23.73 7.68
CA SER A 86 16.56 -25.01 7.40
C SER A 86 15.86 -25.00 6.03
N LYS A 87 16.02 -26.09 5.27
CA LYS A 87 15.32 -26.31 3.99
C LYS A 87 13.96 -27.01 4.17
N GLU A 88 13.73 -27.61 5.33
CA GLU A 88 12.54 -28.42 5.61
C GLU A 88 11.44 -27.63 6.31
N ILE A 89 11.83 -26.64 7.14
CA ILE A 89 10.88 -25.80 7.86
C ILE A 89 10.47 -24.63 6.97
N HIS A 90 9.19 -24.58 6.60
CA HIS A 90 8.58 -23.46 5.88
C HIS A 90 7.73 -22.62 6.83
N VAL A 91 8.19 -21.41 7.17
CA VAL A 91 7.43 -20.47 8.02
C VAL A 91 7.02 -19.24 7.22
N PHE A 92 5.74 -18.88 7.31
CA PHE A 92 5.15 -17.66 6.78
C PHE A 92 4.67 -16.79 7.94
N ASP A 93 5.17 -15.57 8.01
CA ASP A 93 4.80 -14.59 9.02
C ASP A 93 4.10 -13.40 8.36
N TRP A 94 2.93 -13.01 8.86
CA TRP A 94 2.22 -11.83 8.39
C TRP A 94 2.37 -10.66 9.36
N GLU A 95 2.76 -9.52 8.80
CA GLU A 95 3.05 -8.28 9.52
C GLU A 95 2.19 -7.13 9.01
N GLU A 96 1.19 -6.76 9.81
CA GLU A 96 0.31 -5.64 9.52
C GLU A 96 1.06 -4.30 9.60
N GLU A 97 0.88 -3.47 8.55
CA GLU A 97 1.41 -2.10 8.41
C GLU A 97 2.93 -1.97 8.62
N THR A 98 3.68 -3.04 8.36
CA THR A 98 5.13 -3.05 8.55
C THR A 98 5.85 -2.87 7.23
N SER A 99 6.65 -1.80 7.10
CA SER A 99 7.52 -1.60 5.94
C SER A 99 8.71 -2.56 5.97
N SER A 100 9.12 -3.04 4.79
CA SER A 100 10.30 -3.89 4.61
C SER A 100 11.58 -3.30 5.21
N ARG A 101 11.68 -1.97 5.31
CA ARG A 101 12.82 -1.25 5.91
C ARG A 101 13.12 -1.69 7.34
N VAL A 102 12.10 -2.00 8.12
CA VAL A 102 12.26 -2.42 9.53
C VAL A 102 12.82 -3.85 9.62
N LEU A 103 12.58 -4.66 8.61
CA LEU A 103 12.91 -6.09 8.57
C LEU A 103 14.27 -6.36 7.92
N LYS A 104 14.84 -5.40 7.18
CA LYS A 104 16.14 -5.53 6.49
C LYS A 104 17.33 -5.80 7.41
N SER A 105 17.19 -5.52 8.71
CA SER A 105 18.23 -5.83 9.72
C SER A 105 18.41 -7.34 9.93
N ILE A 106 17.42 -8.15 9.56
CA ILE A 106 17.44 -9.61 9.70
C ILE A 106 17.96 -10.20 8.39
N LYS A 107 19.09 -10.88 8.45
CA LYS A 107 19.70 -11.50 7.25
C LYS A 107 19.06 -12.85 6.95
N GLY A 108 18.85 -13.16 5.67
CA GLY A 108 18.41 -14.47 5.19
C GLY A 108 16.89 -14.69 5.11
N ILE A 109 16.08 -13.71 5.52
CA ILE A 109 14.61 -13.77 5.36
C ILE A 109 14.18 -13.39 3.95
N ILE A 110 13.09 -14.00 3.48
CA ILE A 110 12.42 -13.63 2.23
C ILE A 110 11.34 -12.61 2.58
N ILE A 111 11.43 -11.40 2.05
CA ILE A 111 10.44 -10.35 2.29
C ILE A 111 9.53 -10.22 1.07
N LYS A 112 8.21 -10.32 1.29
CA LYS A 112 7.18 -9.98 0.32
C LYS A 112 6.43 -8.75 0.81
N GLU A 113 6.82 -7.59 0.29
CA GLU A 113 6.24 -6.30 0.64
C GLU A 113 5.11 -5.92 -0.34
N PHE A 114 3.92 -5.68 0.21
CA PHE A 114 2.73 -5.19 -0.48
C PHE A 114 2.61 -3.69 -0.22
N LYS A 115 3.16 -2.92 -1.16
CA LYS A 115 2.98 -1.47 -1.15
C LYS A 115 1.54 -1.17 -1.56
N PRO A 116 0.95 -0.06 -1.10
CA PRO A 116 -0.39 0.30 -1.52
C PRO A 116 -0.38 0.45 -3.03
N ASP A 117 -1.20 -0.36 -3.69
CA ASP A 117 -1.36 -0.28 -5.13
C ASP A 117 -2.01 1.06 -5.44
N LYS A 118 -1.21 1.94 -6.06
CA LYS A 118 -1.65 3.18 -6.71
C LYS A 118 -1.89 4.30 -5.70
N ASN A 119 -0.78 4.96 -5.39
CA ASN A 119 -0.76 6.11 -4.52
C ASN A 119 -1.64 7.24 -5.10
N ILE A 120 -2.80 7.51 -4.50
CA ILE A 120 -3.61 8.70 -4.78
C ILE A 120 -2.74 9.96 -4.87
N PHE A 121 -1.69 10.09 -4.05
CA PHE A 121 -0.74 11.20 -4.11
C PHE A 121 0.03 11.27 -5.44
N LYS A 122 0.25 10.16 -6.15
CA LYS A 122 0.83 10.19 -7.51
C LYS A 122 -0.14 10.82 -8.51
N LEU A 123 -1.44 10.53 -8.41
CA LEU A 123 -2.46 11.20 -9.22
C LEU A 123 -2.46 12.71 -8.91
N LEU A 124 -2.48 13.08 -7.62
CA LEU A 124 -2.45 14.47 -7.18
C LEU A 124 -1.20 15.21 -7.69
N ASP A 125 -0.01 14.61 -7.54
CA ASP A 125 1.27 15.14 -7.99
C ASP A 125 1.33 15.25 -9.53
N SER A 126 0.57 14.44 -10.27
CA SER A 126 0.50 14.47 -11.74
C SER A 126 -0.43 15.54 -12.33
N CYS A 127 -1.28 16.16 -11.50
CA CYS A 127 -2.30 17.12 -11.94
C CYS A 127 -1.72 18.52 -12.22
N TYR A 128 -1.09 18.71 -13.39
CA TYR A 128 -0.59 20.00 -13.85
C TYR A 128 -0.51 20.09 -15.40
N PRO A 129 -0.50 21.32 -15.98
CA PRO A 129 -0.39 21.52 -17.43
C PRO A 129 0.84 20.85 -18.06
N GLY A 130 0.66 20.22 -19.22
CA GLY A 130 1.70 19.45 -19.90
C GLY A 130 1.91 18.00 -19.39
N ASN A 131 1.05 17.49 -18.50
CA ASN A 131 1.17 16.12 -17.95
C ASN A 131 -0.11 15.28 -18.06
N LEU A 132 -0.97 15.61 -19.03
CA LEU A 132 -2.24 14.93 -19.29
C LEU A 132 -2.13 13.41 -19.34
N LYS A 133 -1.18 12.87 -20.11
CA LYS A 133 -1.04 11.42 -20.32
C LYS A 133 -0.86 10.69 -18.99
N THR A 134 0.10 11.13 -18.19
CA THR A 134 0.38 10.54 -16.88
C THR A 134 -0.82 10.65 -15.94
N PHE A 135 -1.53 11.78 -15.95
CA PHE A 135 -2.73 11.99 -15.15
C PHE A 135 -3.84 11.00 -15.53
N ILE A 136 -4.16 10.87 -16.82
CA ILE A 136 -5.23 9.97 -17.31
C ILE A 136 -4.87 8.50 -17.05
N ASP A 137 -3.63 8.10 -17.33
CA ASP A 137 -3.17 6.74 -17.08
C ASP A 137 -3.30 6.40 -15.58
N THR A 138 -2.89 7.33 -14.71
CA THR A 138 -2.98 7.15 -13.25
C THR A 138 -4.43 7.15 -12.77
N LEU A 139 -5.29 8.02 -13.31
CA LEU A 139 -6.72 8.09 -12.97
C LEU A 139 -7.45 6.80 -13.33
N ASN A 140 -7.26 6.31 -14.56
CA ASN A 140 -7.84 5.05 -15.02
C ASN A 140 -7.43 3.88 -14.13
N THR A 141 -6.14 3.81 -13.84
CA THR A 141 -5.55 2.78 -13.00
C THR A 141 -6.13 2.86 -11.57
N LEU A 142 -6.30 4.06 -11.00
CA LEU A 142 -6.79 4.23 -9.63
C LEU A 142 -8.30 3.94 -9.49
N SER A 143 -9.10 4.29 -10.49
CA SER A 143 -10.55 4.00 -10.52
C SER A 143 -10.88 2.49 -10.57
N GLU A 144 -9.89 1.61 -10.81
CA GLU A 144 -10.10 0.15 -10.73
C GLU A 144 -10.22 -0.37 -9.29
N SER A 145 -9.56 0.31 -8.34
CA SER A 145 -9.46 -0.14 -6.94
C SER A 145 -10.00 0.87 -5.92
N THR A 146 -10.22 2.12 -6.34
CA THR A 146 -10.64 3.22 -5.46
C THR A 146 -11.90 3.87 -6.00
N GLU A 147 -12.83 4.21 -5.10
CA GLU A 147 -14.09 4.88 -5.46
C GLU A 147 -13.83 6.26 -6.10
N ASP A 148 -14.47 6.52 -7.25
CA ASP A 148 -14.31 7.78 -8.00
C ASP A 148 -14.59 9.04 -7.18
N ILE A 149 -15.57 8.98 -6.26
CA ILE A 149 -15.93 10.09 -5.37
C ILE A 149 -14.77 10.38 -4.40
N PHE A 150 -14.12 9.36 -3.87
CA PHE A 150 -12.96 9.55 -2.99
C PHE A 150 -11.79 10.19 -3.75
N ILE A 151 -11.50 9.71 -4.96
CA ILE A 151 -10.49 10.28 -5.86
C ILE A 151 -10.77 11.76 -6.10
N PHE A 152 -12.02 12.09 -6.44
CA PHE A 152 -12.48 13.45 -6.67
C PHE A 152 -12.28 14.37 -5.46
N ILE A 153 -12.70 13.94 -4.27
CA ILE A 153 -12.55 14.71 -3.03
C ILE A 153 -11.08 15.00 -2.74
N MET A 154 -10.22 14.00 -2.90
CA MET A 154 -8.78 14.15 -2.71
C MET A 154 -8.19 15.14 -3.70
N LEU A 155 -8.59 15.07 -4.97
CA LEU A 155 -8.15 16.01 -6.01
C LEU A 155 -8.62 17.44 -5.74
N ALA A 156 -9.89 17.64 -5.40
CA ALA A 156 -10.45 18.96 -5.10
C ALA A 156 -9.74 19.63 -3.92
N ARG A 157 -9.49 18.89 -2.84
CA ARG A 157 -8.73 19.39 -1.69
C ARG A 157 -7.30 19.74 -2.07
N HIS A 158 -6.64 18.93 -2.89
CA HIS A 158 -5.29 19.18 -3.35
C HIS A 158 -5.20 20.43 -4.21
N MET A 159 -6.09 20.58 -5.20
CA MET A 159 -6.12 21.76 -6.06
C MET A 159 -6.42 23.04 -5.30
N ARG A 160 -7.30 22.98 -4.29
CA ARG A 160 -7.51 24.10 -3.35
C ARG A 160 -6.20 24.47 -2.65
N ASN A 161 -5.45 23.50 -2.16
CA ASN A 161 -4.16 23.75 -1.49
C ASN A 161 -3.12 24.35 -2.44
N ILE A 162 -3.06 23.90 -3.69
CA ILE A 162 -2.21 24.52 -4.72
C ILE A 162 -2.64 25.99 -4.93
N LEU A 163 -3.94 26.26 -5.04
CA LEU A 163 -4.47 27.61 -5.24
C LEU A 163 -4.10 28.55 -4.08
N ILE A 164 -4.36 28.15 -2.84
CA ILE A 164 -4.00 28.92 -1.63
C ILE A 164 -2.49 29.20 -1.61
N THR A 165 -1.69 28.18 -1.94
CA THR A 165 -0.23 28.31 -1.96
C THR A 165 0.23 29.25 -3.08
N LYS A 166 -0.44 29.23 -4.25
CA LYS A 166 -0.15 30.10 -5.40
C LYS A 166 -0.49 31.56 -5.12
N THR A 167 -1.53 31.83 -4.32
CA THR A 167 -1.93 33.18 -3.91
C THR A 167 -1.11 33.74 -2.75
N GLY A 168 -0.17 32.94 -2.20
CA GLY A 168 0.73 33.36 -1.12
C GLY A 168 0.14 33.23 0.28
N GLU A 169 -1.04 32.64 0.41
CA GLU A 169 -1.67 32.37 1.69
C GLU A 169 -1.06 31.14 2.37
N LYS A 170 -1.07 31.13 3.71
CA LYS A 170 -0.53 30.02 4.50
C LYS A 170 -1.62 28.98 4.76
N ILE A 171 -1.31 27.72 4.49
CA ILE A 171 -2.15 26.60 4.89
C ILE A 171 -1.71 26.16 6.30
N PRO A 172 -2.57 26.27 7.32
CA PRO A 172 -2.24 25.81 8.68
C PRO A 172 -1.96 24.31 8.68
N LYS A 173 -1.06 23.86 9.57
CA LYS A 173 -0.79 22.44 9.86
C LYS A 173 -0.09 21.63 8.75
N LEU A 174 0.34 22.24 7.65
CA LEU A 174 1.19 21.53 6.67
C LEU A 174 2.68 21.63 7.04
N MET A 175 3.40 20.53 6.86
CA MET A 175 4.85 20.49 7.01
C MET A 175 5.55 21.20 5.85
N SER A 176 6.74 21.75 6.08
CA SER A 176 7.52 22.52 5.10
C SER A 176 7.75 21.77 3.77
N TRP A 177 7.94 20.45 3.81
CA TRP A 177 8.13 19.64 2.60
C TRP A 177 6.85 19.50 1.77
N GLN A 178 5.67 19.47 2.41
CA GLN A 178 4.38 19.44 1.73
C GLN A 178 4.12 20.77 1.03
N ILE A 179 4.41 21.88 1.72
CA ILE A 179 4.32 23.23 1.16
C ILE A 179 5.27 23.36 -0.05
N SER A 180 6.50 22.85 0.07
CA SER A 180 7.48 22.88 -1.02
C SER A 180 7.01 22.11 -2.25
N LYS A 181 6.37 20.94 -2.06
CA LYS A 181 5.73 20.20 -3.16
C LYS A 181 4.63 21.00 -3.83
N LEU A 182 3.70 21.57 -3.05
CA LEU A 182 2.60 22.39 -3.57
C LEU A 182 3.11 23.60 -4.35
N LEU A 183 4.12 24.31 -3.82
CA LEU A 183 4.75 25.43 -4.51
C LEU A 183 5.37 25.02 -5.85
N ASN A 184 6.07 23.88 -5.88
CA ASN A 184 6.66 23.38 -7.11
C ASN A 184 5.60 23.02 -8.16
N GLN A 185 4.51 22.37 -7.75
CA GLN A 185 3.41 22.08 -8.67
C GLN A 185 2.68 23.35 -9.12
N ALA A 186 2.49 24.32 -8.23
CA ALA A 186 1.86 25.60 -8.52
C ALA A 186 2.61 26.40 -9.60
N LYS A 187 3.92 26.19 -9.79
CA LYS A 187 4.70 26.86 -10.84
C LYS A 187 4.23 26.54 -12.25
N TYR A 188 3.74 25.32 -12.49
CA TYR A 188 3.23 24.90 -13.80
C TYR A 188 1.90 25.56 -14.17
N TRP A 189 1.16 26.05 -13.18
CA TRP A 189 -0.14 26.65 -13.39
C TRP A 189 -0.07 28.17 -13.61
N LYS A 190 -0.71 28.63 -14.69
CA LYS A 190 -1.19 30.02 -14.77
C LYS A 190 -2.33 30.19 -13.76
N LEU A 191 -2.35 31.30 -13.03
CA LEU A 191 -3.32 31.53 -11.95
C LEU A 191 -4.77 31.42 -12.42
N GLU A 192 -5.09 32.05 -13.56
CA GLU A 192 -6.42 31.99 -14.17
C GLU A 192 -6.85 30.55 -14.50
N ASN A 193 -5.96 29.76 -15.12
CA ASN A 193 -6.25 28.36 -15.45
C ASN A 193 -6.46 27.52 -14.19
N LEU A 194 -5.71 27.79 -13.11
CA LEU A 194 -5.88 27.07 -11.85
C LEU A 194 -7.23 27.39 -11.19
N ILE A 195 -7.63 28.66 -11.20
CA ILE A 195 -8.95 29.10 -10.72
C ILE A 195 -10.05 28.42 -11.54
N ASN A 196 -9.93 28.45 -12.87
CA ASN A 196 -10.92 27.84 -13.76
C ASN A 196 -10.98 26.31 -13.60
N PHE A 197 -9.84 25.65 -13.40
CA PHE A 197 -9.80 24.22 -13.09
C PHE A 197 -10.52 23.91 -11.77
N TYR A 198 -10.25 24.68 -10.72
CA TYR A 198 -10.90 24.50 -9.42
C TYR A 198 -12.42 24.77 -9.48
N GLN A 199 -12.84 25.79 -10.23
CA GLN A 199 -14.26 26.01 -10.51
C GLN A 199 -14.88 24.85 -11.32
N GLY A 200 -14.13 24.27 -12.26
CA GLY A 200 -14.51 23.05 -12.97
C GLY A 200 -14.79 21.90 -12.01
N LEU A 201 -13.92 21.65 -11.03
CA LEU A 201 -14.14 20.65 -9.99
C LEU A 201 -15.39 20.95 -9.16
N HIS A 202 -15.63 22.21 -8.80
CA HIS A 202 -16.86 22.59 -8.10
C HIS A 202 -18.12 22.30 -8.93
N ARG A 203 -18.10 22.56 -10.25
CA ARG A 203 -19.22 22.20 -11.14
C ARG A 203 -19.46 20.69 -11.19
N ILE A 204 -18.41 19.88 -11.18
CA ILE A 204 -18.53 18.42 -11.11
C ILE A 204 -19.23 18.00 -9.82
N ASP A 205 -18.85 18.56 -8.66
CA ASP A 205 -19.48 18.24 -7.38
C ASP A 205 -20.98 18.54 -7.40
N VAL A 206 -21.36 19.76 -7.82
CA VAL A 206 -22.76 20.18 -7.92
C VAL A 206 -23.53 19.26 -8.85
N ASN A 207 -23.04 19.05 -10.07
CA ASN A 207 -23.75 18.26 -11.08
C ASN A 207 -23.88 16.79 -10.68
N SER A 208 -22.91 16.23 -9.95
CA SER A 208 -22.98 14.86 -9.44
C SER A 208 -24.07 14.65 -8.37
N LYS A 209 -24.36 15.70 -7.59
CA LYS A 209 -25.37 15.67 -6.50
C LYS A 209 -26.76 16.05 -6.96
N THR A 210 -26.86 16.89 -8.00
CA THR A 210 -28.14 17.36 -8.56
C THR A 210 -28.59 16.58 -9.77
N ASN A 211 -27.85 15.53 -10.17
CA ASN A 211 -28.06 14.76 -11.39
C ASN A 211 -28.11 15.65 -12.66
N GLY A 212 -27.37 16.76 -12.66
CA GLY A 212 -27.33 17.76 -13.73
C GLY A 212 -26.43 17.39 -14.91
N THR A 213 -25.90 16.16 -14.94
CA THR A 213 -24.99 15.68 -15.98
C THR A 213 -25.23 14.19 -16.26
N PRO A 214 -25.15 13.75 -17.53
CA PRO A 214 -25.18 12.32 -17.87
C PRO A 214 -23.84 11.62 -17.61
N PHE A 215 -22.79 12.36 -17.24
CA PHE A 215 -21.44 11.83 -17.05
C PHE A 215 -21.19 11.39 -15.61
N THR A 216 -20.46 10.29 -15.45
CA THR A 216 -19.90 9.90 -14.14
C THR A 216 -18.87 10.93 -13.67
N VAL A 217 -18.55 10.90 -12.37
CA VAL A 217 -17.52 11.76 -11.77
C VAL A 217 -16.17 11.58 -12.48
N LYS A 218 -15.75 10.32 -12.71
CA LYS A 218 -14.52 10.01 -13.46
C LYS A 218 -14.54 10.60 -14.87
N LYS A 219 -15.63 10.41 -15.62
CA LYS A 219 -15.71 10.93 -16.99
C LYS A 219 -15.67 12.46 -17.03
N SER A 220 -16.28 13.09 -16.04
CA SER A 220 -16.23 14.55 -15.89
C SER A 220 -14.81 15.05 -15.56
N LEU A 221 -14.06 14.30 -14.74
CA LEU A 221 -12.63 14.57 -14.48
C LEU A 221 -11.77 14.41 -15.73
N ASP A 222 -11.99 13.36 -16.53
CA ASP A 222 -11.27 13.17 -17.80
C ASP A 222 -11.44 14.37 -18.73
N ILE A 223 -12.68 14.85 -18.89
CA ILE A 223 -13.00 16.00 -19.75
C ILE A 223 -12.29 17.26 -19.25
N LEU A 224 -12.38 17.53 -17.94
CA LEU A 224 -11.72 18.68 -17.34
C LEU A 224 -10.19 18.61 -17.51
N ALA A 225 -9.61 17.44 -17.28
CA ALA A 225 -8.18 17.20 -17.43
C ALA A 225 -7.71 17.42 -18.86
N CYS A 226 -8.42 16.90 -19.86
CA CYS A 226 -8.08 17.08 -21.28
C CYS A 226 -8.01 18.55 -21.71
N TYR A 227 -8.82 19.42 -21.09
CA TYR A 227 -8.81 20.85 -21.41
C TYR A 227 -7.64 21.60 -20.77
N TYR A 228 -7.32 21.31 -19.49
CA TYR A 228 -6.36 22.11 -18.72
C TYR A 228 -4.97 21.49 -18.55
N LEU A 229 -4.83 20.17 -18.70
CA LEU A 229 -3.58 19.45 -18.45
C LEU A 229 -2.78 19.12 -19.72
N LYS A 230 -3.31 19.48 -20.90
CA LYS A 230 -2.64 19.30 -22.19
C LYS A 230 -1.31 20.04 -22.26
#